data_AF-A0A844HHN4-F1
#
_entry.id   AF-A0A844HHN4-F1
#
_cell.length_a   1.000
_cell.length_b   1.000
_cell.length_c   1.000
_cell.angle_alpha   90.00
_cell.angle_beta   90.00
_cell.angle_gamma   90.00
#
_symmetry.space_group_name_H-M   'P 1'
#
loop_
_entity.id
_entity.type
_entity.pdbx_description
1 polymer ?
#
loop_
_entity_poly.entity_id
_entity_poly.type
_entity_poly.pdbx_seq_one_letter_code
_entity_poly.pdbx_strand_id
1 'polypeptide(L)'
;MLTFSALPAMAANFTPPQGCKLEVTVQNRGCTVSQHYRCSADAPGDQWVVYFTPDGPTYQSRIDRETRWMESTDLNTGLVDTLEEGARDDASFSTLIKTGADEFDFWTRSNNGERLHHVGRDELTGDKVDIDGVELEITKFRLSTYSESGDELIKREGQQFISRAQGRFYGGVETSSDWTGASENTNDSPVSFAFPGQPGFGATKPEYDCDLQMVRGGKPDLLRQLMILKEART
;
A
#
# COMPACT_ATOMS: atom_id res chain seq x y z
N MET A 1 7.96 25.22 -42.50
CA MET A 1 7.61 25.00 -41.08
C MET A 1 6.79 23.72 -41.01
N LEU A 2 7.35 22.62 -40.51
CA LEU A 2 6.57 21.41 -40.19
C LEU A 2 6.07 21.54 -38.76
N THR A 3 4.76 21.70 -38.59
CA THR A 3 4.08 21.57 -37.30
C THR A 3 3.89 20.08 -37.00
N PHE A 4 4.67 19.55 -36.06
CA PHE A 4 4.39 18.27 -35.43
C PHE A 4 3.16 18.44 -34.53
N SER A 5 2.02 17.90 -34.97
CA SER A 5 0.88 17.70 -34.07
C SER A 5 1.23 16.54 -33.14
N ALA A 6 1.49 16.83 -31.87
CA ALA A 6 1.55 15.80 -30.84
C ALA A 6 0.16 15.15 -30.76
N LEU A 7 0.08 13.86 -31.09
CA LEU A 7 -1.10 13.07 -30.79
C LEU A 7 -1.27 13.05 -29.26
N PRO A 8 -2.49 13.23 -28.73
CA PRO A 8 -2.72 13.09 -27.30
C PRO A 8 -2.29 11.68 -26.89
N ALA A 9 -1.37 11.59 -25.93
CA ALA A 9 -1.07 10.34 -25.27
C ALA A 9 -2.39 9.85 -24.63
N MET A 10 -2.99 8.82 -25.21
CA MET A 10 -4.10 8.12 -24.59
C MET A 10 -3.57 7.62 -23.24
N ALA A 11 -4.10 8.17 -22.15
CA ALA A 11 -3.86 7.62 -20.82
C ALA A 11 -4.25 6.13 -20.88
N ALA A 12 -3.29 5.25 -20.60
CA ALA A 12 -3.60 3.83 -20.52
C ALA A 12 -4.52 3.63 -19.31
N ASN A 13 -5.72 3.13 -19.53
CA ASN A 13 -6.60 2.73 -18.45
C ASN A 13 -6.23 1.31 -18.02
N PHE A 14 -6.00 1.13 -16.73
CA PHE A 14 -5.81 -0.17 -16.13
C PHE A 14 -7.04 -1.04 -16.37
N THR A 15 -6.79 -2.23 -16.87
CA THR A 15 -7.78 -3.31 -16.93
C THR A 15 -7.30 -4.41 -16.00
N PRO A 16 -8.08 -4.79 -14.97
CA PRO A 16 -7.67 -5.86 -14.07
C PRO A 16 -7.62 -7.20 -14.82
N PRO A 17 -6.96 -8.22 -14.24
CA PRO A 17 -6.88 -9.54 -14.86
C PRO A 17 -8.25 -10.14 -15.20
N GLN A 18 -8.28 -11.09 -16.14
CA GLN A 18 -9.52 -11.77 -16.51
C GLN A 18 -10.18 -12.40 -15.26
N GLY A 19 -11.49 -12.17 -15.11
CA GLY A 19 -12.24 -12.65 -13.95
C GLY A 19 -12.22 -11.70 -12.75
N CYS A 20 -11.54 -10.56 -12.88
CA CYS A 20 -11.48 -9.50 -11.89
C CYS A 20 -12.25 -8.25 -12.33
N LYS A 21 -12.71 -7.47 -11.35
CA LYS A 21 -13.49 -6.24 -11.54
C LYS A 21 -12.84 -5.12 -10.74
N LEU A 22 -12.49 -4.03 -11.45
CA LEU A 22 -12.02 -2.80 -10.84
C LEU A 22 -13.17 -2.16 -10.05
N GLU A 23 -12.88 -1.75 -8.82
CA GLU A 23 -13.86 -1.16 -7.91
C GLU A 23 -13.61 0.33 -7.68
N VAL A 24 -12.35 0.73 -7.51
CA VAL A 24 -11.99 2.12 -7.29
C VAL A 24 -10.56 2.42 -7.75
N THR A 25 -10.39 3.61 -8.30
CA THR A 25 -9.08 4.22 -8.56
C THR A 25 -8.86 5.33 -7.54
N VAL A 26 -7.71 5.34 -6.88
CA VAL A 26 -7.39 6.34 -5.85
C VAL A 26 -6.12 7.06 -6.25
N GLN A 27 -6.23 8.37 -6.45
CA GLN A 27 -5.06 9.23 -6.59
C GLN A 27 -4.55 9.55 -5.19
N ASN A 28 -3.27 9.30 -4.94
CA ASN A 28 -2.66 9.50 -3.64
C ASN A 28 -1.66 10.65 -3.68
N ARG A 29 -1.35 11.18 -2.49
CA ARG A 29 -0.13 11.94 -2.25
C ARG A 29 1.10 11.07 -2.58
N GLY A 30 2.27 11.71 -2.70
CA GLY A 30 3.52 10.99 -2.94
C GLY A 30 3.71 10.51 -4.39
N CYS A 31 2.98 11.07 -5.36
CA CYS A 31 3.05 10.71 -6.77
C CYS A 31 2.76 9.23 -7.04
N THR A 32 1.70 8.72 -6.42
CA THR A 32 1.20 7.37 -6.70
C THR A 32 -0.30 7.39 -7.03
N VAL A 33 -0.74 6.40 -7.82
CA VAL A 33 -2.15 6.10 -8.04
C VAL A 33 -2.36 4.61 -7.84
N SER A 34 -3.43 4.23 -7.17
CA SER A 34 -3.75 2.83 -6.85
C SER A 34 -5.03 2.36 -7.51
N GLN A 35 -5.00 1.13 -8.03
CA GLN A 35 -6.12 0.45 -8.67
C GLN A 35 -6.59 -0.67 -7.77
N HIS A 36 -7.78 -0.54 -7.19
CA HIS A 36 -8.34 -1.51 -6.26
C HIS A 36 -9.42 -2.35 -6.93
N TYR A 37 -9.28 -3.66 -6.89
CA TYR A 37 -10.14 -4.59 -7.61
C TYR A 37 -10.35 -5.89 -6.84
N ARG A 38 -11.36 -6.66 -7.25
CA ARG A 38 -11.64 -7.99 -6.70
C ARG A 38 -11.74 -9.03 -7.80
N CYS A 39 -11.35 -10.26 -7.52
CA CYS A 39 -11.45 -11.36 -8.45
C CYS A 39 -12.48 -12.39 -7.99
N SER A 40 -13.27 -12.88 -8.93
CA SER A 40 -14.33 -13.86 -8.66
C SER A 40 -13.82 -15.24 -8.23
N ALA A 41 -12.54 -15.53 -8.50
CA ALA A 41 -11.89 -16.79 -8.15
C ALA A 41 -11.30 -16.79 -6.72
N ASP A 42 -11.18 -15.63 -6.08
CA ASP A 42 -10.57 -15.52 -4.75
C ASP A 42 -11.58 -15.84 -3.63
N ALA A 43 -11.05 -15.97 -2.41
CA ALA A 43 -11.90 -16.14 -1.23
C ALA A 43 -12.81 -14.91 -1.03
N PRO A 44 -14.05 -15.09 -0.53
CA PRO A 44 -14.95 -13.98 -0.29
C PRO A 44 -14.34 -12.92 0.64
N GLY A 45 -14.27 -11.68 0.14
CA GLY A 45 -13.74 -10.54 0.86
C GLY A 45 -12.29 -10.20 0.53
N ASP A 46 -11.59 -11.07 -0.20
CA ASP A 46 -10.27 -10.75 -0.76
C ASP A 46 -10.33 -9.54 -1.70
N GLN A 47 -9.27 -8.76 -1.67
CA GLN A 47 -9.09 -7.51 -2.41
C GLN A 47 -7.67 -7.42 -2.91
N TRP A 48 -7.54 -6.91 -4.12
CA TRP A 48 -6.26 -6.59 -4.71
C TRP A 48 -6.07 -5.09 -4.86
N VAL A 49 -4.82 -4.68 -4.83
CA VAL A 49 -4.38 -3.35 -5.24
C VAL A 49 -3.18 -3.47 -6.16
N VAL A 50 -3.10 -2.60 -7.17
CA VAL A 50 -1.85 -2.34 -7.91
C VAL A 50 -1.53 -0.86 -7.80
N TYR A 51 -0.29 -0.55 -7.42
CA TYR A 51 0.23 0.81 -7.32
C TYR A 51 1.00 1.18 -8.58
N PHE A 52 0.81 2.41 -9.04
CA PHE A 52 1.51 2.99 -10.18
C PHE A 52 2.23 4.27 -9.77
N THR A 53 3.42 4.45 -10.33
CA THR A 53 4.18 5.71 -10.35
C THR A 53 4.22 6.25 -11.79
N PRO A 54 4.85 7.40 -12.08
CA PRO A 54 5.03 7.85 -13.46
C PRO A 54 5.79 6.84 -14.34
N ASP A 55 6.61 5.99 -13.74
CA ASP A 55 7.42 4.99 -14.45
C ASP A 55 6.65 3.69 -14.75
N GLY A 56 5.46 3.51 -14.17
CA GLY A 56 4.61 2.34 -14.38
C GLY A 56 4.19 1.64 -13.08
N PRO A 57 3.68 0.40 -13.16
CA PRO A 57 3.26 -0.36 -11.99
C PRO A 57 4.45 -0.78 -11.15
N THR A 58 4.36 -0.63 -9.82
CA THR A 58 5.46 -0.93 -8.90
C THR A 58 5.16 -2.11 -7.98
N TYR A 59 3.98 -2.15 -7.39
CA TYR A 59 3.57 -3.21 -6.48
C TYR A 59 2.17 -3.70 -6.77
N GLN A 60 1.95 -4.99 -6.52
CA GLN A 60 0.64 -5.62 -6.46
C GLN A 60 0.49 -6.32 -5.12
N SER A 61 -0.61 -6.11 -4.42
CA SER A 61 -0.82 -6.74 -3.11
C SER A 61 -2.24 -7.27 -2.98
N ARG A 62 -2.39 -8.35 -2.22
CA ARG A 62 -3.68 -8.92 -1.83
C ARG A 62 -3.87 -8.82 -0.32
N ILE A 63 -5.06 -8.41 0.07
CA ILE A 63 -5.55 -8.50 1.44
C ILE A 63 -6.81 -9.37 1.48
N ASP A 64 -7.09 -9.97 2.63
CA ASP A 64 -8.34 -10.68 2.87
C ASP A 64 -9.41 -9.77 3.51
N ARG A 65 -10.53 -10.37 3.92
CA ARG A 65 -11.65 -9.66 4.59
C ARG A 65 -11.30 -9.02 5.94
N GLU A 66 -10.28 -9.53 6.62
CA GLU A 66 -9.78 -9.00 7.89
C GLU A 66 -8.62 -8.02 7.67
N THR A 67 -8.37 -7.65 6.41
CA THR A 67 -7.27 -6.77 5.97
C THR A 67 -5.88 -7.33 6.24
N ARG A 68 -5.77 -8.65 6.43
CA ARG A 68 -4.47 -9.33 6.58
C ARG A 68 -3.69 -9.23 5.28
N TRP A 69 -2.40 -8.95 5.38
CA TRP A 69 -1.53 -8.80 4.22
C TRP A 69 -1.15 -10.16 3.65
N MET A 70 -2.07 -10.75 2.88
CA MET A 70 -1.93 -12.11 2.37
C MET A 70 -0.73 -12.27 1.44
N GLU A 71 -0.52 -11.27 0.57
CA GLU A 71 0.55 -11.31 -0.43
C GLU A 71 0.96 -9.91 -0.88
N SER A 72 2.24 -9.74 -1.20
CA SER A 72 2.79 -8.60 -1.91
C SER A 72 3.77 -9.04 -2.98
N THR A 73 3.67 -8.46 -4.16
CA THR A 73 4.62 -8.65 -5.25
C THR A 73 5.20 -7.32 -5.65
N ASP A 74 6.53 -7.22 -5.62
CA ASP A 74 7.26 -6.18 -6.33
C ASP A 74 7.31 -6.53 -7.82
N LEU A 75 6.66 -5.70 -8.63
CA LEU A 75 6.52 -5.94 -10.07
C LEU A 75 7.80 -5.62 -10.85
N ASN A 76 8.77 -4.92 -10.24
CA ASN A 76 10.06 -4.61 -10.85
C ASN A 76 11.08 -5.75 -10.64
N THR A 77 11.04 -6.38 -9.46
CA THR A 77 12.02 -7.41 -9.07
C THR A 77 11.47 -8.83 -9.15
N GLY A 78 10.15 -9.00 -9.09
CA GLY A 78 9.48 -10.29 -8.98
C GLY A 78 9.58 -10.93 -7.59
N LEU A 79 10.02 -10.17 -6.58
CA LEU A 79 10.01 -10.61 -5.19
C LEU A 79 8.55 -10.70 -4.71
N VAL A 80 8.21 -11.82 -4.08
CA VAL A 80 6.86 -12.07 -3.56
C VAL A 80 6.94 -12.42 -2.09
N ASP A 81 6.29 -11.64 -1.25
CA ASP A 81 6.14 -11.90 0.18
C ASP A 81 4.72 -12.40 0.44
N THR A 82 4.59 -13.47 1.22
CA THR A 82 3.30 -14.10 1.56
C THR A 82 3.16 -14.24 3.06
N LEU A 83 1.95 -14.03 3.59
CA LEU A 83 1.62 -14.30 4.99
C LEU A 83 1.83 -15.79 5.31
N GLU A 84 2.59 -16.08 6.37
CA GLU A 84 2.68 -17.44 6.90
C GLU A 84 1.45 -17.77 7.74
N GLU A 85 0.95 -19.00 7.61
CA GLU A 85 -0.12 -19.51 8.48
C GLU A 85 0.38 -19.74 9.92
N GLY A 86 -0.55 -19.69 10.88
CA GLY A 86 -0.25 -19.99 12.27
C GLY A 86 0.44 -18.84 13.02
N ALA A 87 0.12 -17.60 12.66
CA ALA A 87 0.54 -16.41 13.40
C ALA A 87 0.17 -16.50 14.89
N ARG A 88 0.95 -15.83 15.73
CA ARG A 88 0.60 -15.70 17.15
C ARG A 88 -0.65 -14.83 17.31
N ASP A 89 -0.72 -13.75 16.52
CA ASP A 89 -1.89 -12.91 16.38
C ASP A 89 -1.96 -12.35 14.97
N ASP A 90 -3.00 -12.72 14.23
CA ASP A 90 -3.25 -12.16 12.91
C ASP A 90 -3.85 -10.76 13.06
N ALA A 91 -3.50 -9.84 12.16
CA ALA A 91 -4.22 -8.57 12.06
C ALA A 91 -5.73 -8.80 11.85
N SER A 92 -6.55 -7.99 12.52
CA SER A 92 -8.00 -8.16 12.55
C SER A 92 -8.73 -6.83 12.40
N PHE A 93 -9.20 -6.56 11.19
CA PHE A 93 -10.05 -5.40 10.89
C PHE A 93 -11.32 -5.39 11.73
N SER A 94 -11.93 -6.56 11.95
CA SER A 94 -13.14 -6.67 12.76
C SER A 94 -12.88 -6.37 14.24
N THR A 95 -11.71 -6.75 14.78
CA THR A 95 -11.28 -6.35 16.13
C THR A 95 -11.12 -4.84 16.19
N LEU A 96 -10.30 -4.24 15.33
CA LEU A 96 -10.07 -2.78 15.28
C LEU A 96 -11.38 -1.99 15.26
N ILE A 97 -12.30 -2.37 14.37
CA ILE A 97 -13.60 -1.73 14.19
C ILE A 97 -14.47 -1.79 15.43
N LYS A 98 -14.40 -2.89 16.18
CA LYS A 98 -15.27 -3.20 17.32
C LYS A 98 -14.73 -2.62 18.62
N THR A 99 -13.43 -2.68 18.83
CA THR A 99 -12.77 -2.33 20.10
C THR A 99 -12.11 -0.96 20.05
N GLY A 100 -11.81 -0.44 18.86
CA GLY A 100 -11.01 0.76 18.65
C GLY A 100 -9.52 0.48 18.47
N ALA A 101 -9.04 -0.76 18.64
CA ALA A 101 -7.63 -1.10 18.45
C ALA A 101 -7.41 -2.59 18.17
N ASP A 102 -6.33 -2.89 17.46
CA ASP A 102 -5.90 -4.24 17.12
C ASP A 102 -4.39 -4.36 17.29
N GLU A 103 -3.94 -5.47 17.87
CA GLU A 103 -2.52 -5.84 17.94
C GLU A 103 -2.28 -7.00 16.98
N PHE A 104 -1.06 -7.13 16.49
CA PHE A 104 -0.72 -8.22 15.59
C PHE A 104 0.74 -8.66 15.78
N ASP A 105 0.98 -9.96 15.54
CA ASP A 105 2.24 -10.67 15.69
C ASP A 105 2.24 -11.84 14.71
N PHE A 106 2.73 -11.58 13.49
CA PHE A 106 2.68 -12.51 12.36
C PHE A 106 4.00 -12.56 11.58
N TRP A 107 4.13 -13.60 10.75
CA TRP A 107 5.30 -13.81 9.92
C TRP A 107 4.95 -13.71 8.45
N THR A 108 5.87 -13.18 7.65
CA THR A 108 5.83 -13.31 6.20
C THR A 108 7.02 -14.11 5.72
N ARG A 109 6.87 -14.70 4.53
CA ARG A 109 7.95 -15.38 3.82
C ARG A 109 8.01 -14.91 2.39
N SER A 110 9.23 -14.56 1.98
CA SER A 110 9.53 -14.22 0.61
C SER A 110 9.79 -15.47 -0.26
N ASN A 111 9.54 -15.37 -1.57
CA ASN A 111 9.83 -16.44 -2.52
C ASN A 111 11.33 -16.76 -2.67
N ASN A 112 12.22 -15.92 -2.13
CA ASN A 112 13.65 -16.18 -2.00
C ASN A 112 14.03 -16.95 -0.71
N GLY A 113 13.06 -17.24 0.17
CA GLY A 113 13.21 -17.98 1.41
C GLY A 113 13.35 -17.13 2.68
N GLU A 114 13.54 -15.81 2.55
CA GLU A 114 13.61 -14.87 3.66
C GLU A 114 12.32 -14.85 4.47
N ARG A 115 12.45 -14.69 5.78
CA ARG A 115 11.31 -14.57 6.70
C ARG A 115 11.44 -13.29 7.51
N LEU A 116 10.31 -12.64 7.70
CA LEU A 116 10.21 -11.43 8.49
C LEU A 116 9.11 -11.57 9.52
N HIS A 117 9.41 -11.09 10.71
CA HIS A 117 8.47 -11.07 11.83
C HIS A 117 7.93 -9.66 12.01
N HIS A 118 6.61 -9.52 11.98
CA HIS A 118 5.93 -8.24 12.09
C HIS A 118 5.17 -8.19 13.41
N VAL A 119 5.45 -7.17 14.21
CA VAL A 119 4.77 -6.92 15.47
C VAL A 119 4.31 -5.48 15.50
N GLY A 120 3.04 -5.25 15.82
CA GLY A 120 2.51 -3.90 15.79
C GLY A 120 1.11 -3.76 16.37
N ARG A 121 0.58 -2.56 16.19
CA ARG A 121 -0.72 -2.16 16.70
C ARG A 121 -1.32 -1.06 15.85
N ASP A 122 -2.61 -1.18 15.57
CA ASP A 122 -3.47 -0.17 14.99
C ASP A 122 -4.48 0.35 16.03
N GLU A 123 -4.79 1.65 15.98
CA GLU A 123 -5.74 2.28 16.90
C GLU A 123 -6.55 3.36 16.19
N LEU A 124 -7.89 3.32 16.32
CA LEU A 124 -8.78 4.38 15.85
C LEU A 124 -8.64 5.62 16.73
N THR A 125 -8.45 6.79 16.12
CA THR A 125 -8.40 8.05 16.88
C THR A 125 -9.78 8.53 17.33
N GLY A 126 -10.83 8.01 16.69
CA GLY A 126 -12.21 8.50 16.81
C GLY A 126 -12.55 9.62 15.84
N ASP A 127 -11.56 10.16 15.12
CA ASP A 127 -11.77 11.21 14.13
C ASP A 127 -12.18 10.63 12.77
N LYS A 128 -12.96 11.43 12.03
CA LYS A 128 -13.43 11.12 10.68
C LYS A 128 -13.08 12.26 9.72
N VAL A 129 -12.89 11.90 8.46
CA VAL A 129 -12.69 12.84 7.37
C VAL A 129 -13.46 12.38 6.14
N ASP A 130 -14.02 13.31 5.38
CA ASP A 130 -14.54 13.05 4.04
C ASP A 130 -13.49 13.49 3.03
N ILE A 131 -13.09 12.55 2.16
CA ILE A 131 -12.16 12.83 1.05
C ILE A 131 -12.87 12.44 -0.23
N ASP A 132 -13.22 13.43 -1.04
CA ASP A 132 -13.89 13.26 -2.33
C ASP A 132 -15.20 12.45 -2.21
N GLY A 133 -15.99 12.72 -1.16
CA GLY A 133 -17.26 12.05 -0.89
C GLY A 133 -17.13 10.65 -0.27
N VAL A 134 -15.92 10.22 0.10
CA VAL A 134 -15.66 8.98 0.83
C VAL A 134 -15.37 9.30 2.29
N GLU A 135 -16.26 8.87 3.19
CA GLU A 135 -16.03 8.94 4.64
C GLU A 135 -14.95 7.91 5.04
N LEU A 136 -13.93 8.41 5.73
CA LEU A 136 -12.81 7.65 6.25
C LEU A 136 -12.62 7.92 7.74
N GLU A 137 -12.17 6.91 8.48
CA GLU A 137 -11.78 7.03 9.89
C GLU A 137 -10.26 7.05 10.03
N ILE A 138 -9.77 7.89 10.93
CA ILE A 138 -8.33 8.10 11.14
C ILE A 138 -7.83 7.07 12.16
N THR A 139 -6.71 6.43 11.85
CA THR A 139 -5.99 5.52 12.73
C THR A 139 -4.61 6.05 13.08
N LYS A 140 -4.00 5.52 14.13
CA LYS A 140 -2.56 5.58 14.34
C LYS A 140 -2.02 4.16 14.40
N PHE A 141 -0.81 3.97 13.89
CA PHE A 141 -0.18 2.67 13.90
C PHE A 141 1.27 2.72 14.36
N ARG A 142 1.76 1.57 14.81
CA ARG A 142 3.17 1.29 15.03
C ARG A 142 3.44 -0.12 14.54
N LEU A 143 4.57 -0.31 13.86
CA LEU A 143 5.01 -1.60 13.33
C LEU A 143 6.52 -1.69 13.49
N SER A 144 6.99 -2.78 14.08
CA SER A 144 8.38 -3.21 14.02
C SER A 144 8.47 -4.48 13.19
N THR A 145 9.48 -4.53 12.33
CA THR A 145 9.81 -5.70 11.51
C THR A 145 11.19 -6.23 11.92
N TYR A 146 11.24 -7.52 12.22
CA TYR A 146 12.45 -8.21 12.67
C TYR A 146 12.88 -9.27 11.65
N SER A 147 14.18 -9.55 11.63
CA SER A 147 14.72 -10.72 10.94
C SER A 147 14.30 -12.01 11.62
N GLU A 148 14.53 -13.15 10.97
CA GLU A 148 14.34 -14.47 11.59
C GLU A 148 15.20 -14.69 12.85
N SER A 149 16.35 -14.02 12.96
CA SER A 149 17.21 -14.04 14.16
C SER A 149 16.73 -13.14 15.29
N GLY A 150 15.73 -12.29 15.05
CA GLY A 150 15.17 -11.35 16.04
C GLY A 150 15.84 -9.97 16.05
N ASP A 151 16.64 -9.63 15.04
CA ASP A 151 17.21 -8.30 14.90
C ASP A 151 16.16 -7.34 14.35
N GLU A 152 15.95 -6.18 14.98
CA GLU A 152 15.02 -5.16 14.48
C GLU A 152 15.60 -4.51 13.22
N LEU A 153 14.89 -4.66 12.10
CA LEU A 153 15.34 -4.17 10.80
C LEU A 153 14.74 -2.80 10.48
N ILE A 154 13.43 -2.67 10.73
CA ILE A 154 12.64 -1.50 10.36
C ILE A 154 11.62 -1.24 11.46
N LYS A 155 11.44 0.04 11.79
CA LYS A 155 10.34 0.54 12.59
C LYS A 155 9.58 1.60 11.81
N ARG A 156 8.25 1.50 11.83
CA ARG A 156 7.31 2.42 11.19
C ARG A 156 6.28 2.88 12.19
N GLU A 157 5.94 4.15 12.16
CA GLU A 157 4.82 4.70 12.93
C GLU A 157 4.19 5.86 12.18
N GLY A 158 2.89 6.04 12.37
CA GLY A 158 2.17 7.05 11.61
C GLY A 158 0.68 6.97 11.76
N GLN A 159 0.01 7.42 10.71
CA GLN A 159 -1.42 7.52 10.57
C GLN A 159 -1.84 6.90 9.24
N GLN A 160 -2.94 6.16 9.26
CA GLN A 160 -3.60 5.62 8.07
C GLN A 160 -5.10 5.90 8.17
N PHE A 161 -5.82 5.66 7.07
CA PHE A 161 -7.27 5.80 7.05
C PHE A 161 -7.92 4.45 6.87
N ILE A 162 -9.09 4.22 7.47
CA ILE A 162 -9.92 3.06 7.15
C ILE A 162 -11.21 3.49 6.47
N SER A 163 -11.69 2.67 5.54
CA SER A 163 -13.05 2.71 5.04
C SER A 163 -13.80 1.47 5.50
N ARG A 164 -14.80 1.65 6.37
CA ARG A 164 -15.70 0.55 6.77
C ARG A 164 -16.53 0.04 5.60
N ALA A 165 -16.96 0.93 4.72
CA ALA A 165 -17.78 0.60 3.56
C ALA A 165 -17.03 -0.28 2.55
N GLN A 166 -15.73 -0.04 2.38
CA GLN A 166 -14.89 -0.79 1.44
C GLN A 166 -14.12 -1.93 2.12
N GLY A 167 -14.07 -1.95 3.45
CA GLY A 167 -13.41 -2.98 4.24
C GLY A 167 -11.90 -2.97 4.06
N ARG A 168 -11.25 -1.81 4.15
CA ARG A 168 -9.80 -1.67 3.91
C ARG A 168 -9.18 -0.44 4.54
N PHE A 169 -7.84 -0.45 4.58
CA PHE A 169 -7.01 0.71 4.88
C PHE A 169 -6.59 1.46 3.61
N TYR A 170 -6.36 2.76 3.75
CA TYR A 170 -5.66 3.64 2.81
C TYR A 170 -4.41 4.21 3.47
N GLY A 171 -3.40 4.52 2.64
CA GLY A 171 -2.16 5.14 3.08
C GLY A 171 -2.41 6.48 3.77
N GLY A 172 -1.43 6.95 4.52
CA GLY A 172 -1.49 8.23 5.20
C GLY A 172 -0.09 8.79 5.36
N VAL A 173 0.18 9.44 6.49
CA VAL A 173 1.53 9.95 6.81
C VAL A 173 2.25 8.98 7.73
N GLU A 174 3.50 8.68 7.44
CA GLU A 174 4.31 7.84 8.30
C GLU A 174 5.77 8.27 8.34
N THR A 175 6.42 7.87 9.42
CA THR A 175 7.87 7.89 9.60
C THR A 175 8.35 6.44 9.59
N SER A 176 9.32 6.14 8.75
CA SER A 176 10.06 4.89 8.75
C SER A 176 11.48 5.14 9.24
N SER A 177 12.03 4.23 10.02
CA SER A 177 13.44 4.22 10.41
C SER A 177 14.03 2.82 10.28
N ASP A 178 15.24 2.71 9.75
CA ASP A 178 15.96 1.45 9.64
C ASP A 178 16.97 1.24 10.78
N TRP A 179 17.53 0.03 10.83
CA TRP A 179 18.55 -0.38 11.81
C TRP A 179 19.85 0.46 11.75
N THR A 180 20.10 1.20 10.67
CA THR A 180 21.25 2.12 10.55
C THR A 180 20.96 3.49 11.19
N GLY A 181 19.70 3.75 11.57
CA GLY A 181 19.23 5.03 12.07
C GLY A 181 18.83 6.01 10.97
N ALA A 182 18.85 5.59 9.69
CA ALA A 182 18.28 6.41 8.63
C ALA A 182 16.75 6.45 8.79
N SER A 183 16.16 7.61 8.50
CA SER A 183 14.72 7.81 8.62
C SER A 183 14.16 8.60 7.45
N GLU A 184 12.93 8.27 7.08
CA GLU A 184 12.18 8.88 5.98
C GLU A 184 10.75 9.16 6.41
N ASN A 185 10.20 10.29 5.93
CA ASN A 185 8.81 10.66 6.08
C ASN A 185 8.12 10.57 4.73
N THR A 186 7.04 9.79 4.67
CA THR A 186 6.20 9.65 3.47
C THR A 186 4.79 10.17 3.72
N ASN A 187 4.08 10.43 2.63
CA ASN A 187 2.66 10.78 2.66
C ASN A 187 1.99 10.14 1.45
N ASP A 188 1.22 9.10 1.71
CA ASP A 188 0.45 8.33 0.74
C ASP A 188 -1.05 8.51 0.98
N SER A 189 -1.45 9.64 1.59
CA SER A 189 -2.85 9.95 1.86
C SER A 189 -3.66 9.99 0.57
N PRO A 190 -4.89 9.44 0.54
CA PRO A 190 -5.76 9.57 -0.62
C PRO A 190 -6.14 11.04 -0.85
N VAL A 191 -6.25 11.43 -2.12
CA VAL A 191 -6.62 12.79 -2.54
C VAL A 191 -7.95 12.81 -3.30
N SER A 192 -8.17 11.83 -4.17
CA SER A 192 -9.44 11.66 -4.89
C SER A 192 -9.75 10.20 -5.17
N PHE A 193 -11.04 9.90 -5.35
CA PHE A 193 -11.59 8.58 -5.57
C PHE A 193 -12.44 8.59 -6.85
N ALA A 194 -12.09 7.74 -7.81
CA ALA A 194 -12.90 7.53 -9.01
C ALA A 194 -13.53 6.13 -8.97
N PHE A 195 -14.84 6.07 -9.20
CA PHE A 195 -15.66 4.85 -9.25
C PHE A 195 -16.12 4.52 -10.68
N PRO A 196 -16.69 3.32 -10.95
CA PRO A 196 -17.11 2.93 -12.29
C PRO A 196 -18.02 3.97 -12.95
N GLY A 197 -17.63 4.41 -14.15
CA GLY A 197 -18.36 5.41 -14.94
C GLY A 197 -17.97 6.87 -14.64
N GLN A 198 -17.12 7.12 -13.65
CA GLN A 198 -16.59 8.46 -13.34
C GLN A 198 -15.28 8.74 -14.11
N PRO A 199 -14.97 10.02 -14.37
CA PRO A 199 -13.67 10.42 -14.91
C PRO A 199 -12.52 9.95 -14.00
N GLY A 200 -11.38 9.56 -14.60
CA GLY A 200 -10.22 9.07 -13.85
C GLY A 200 -10.28 7.60 -13.43
N PHE A 201 -11.43 6.92 -13.58
CA PHE A 201 -11.53 5.49 -13.30
C PHE A 201 -10.64 4.67 -14.24
N GLY A 202 -9.71 3.91 -13.65
CA GLY A 202 -8.66 3.17 -14.32
C GLY A 202 -7.39 3.97 -14.64
N ALA A 203 -7.31 5.27 -14.33
CA ALA A 203 -6.15 6.08 -14.69
C ALA A 203 -4.87 5.60 -14.00
N THR A 204 -3.82 5.28 -14.76
CA THR A 204 -2.54 4.78 -14.21
C THR A 204 -1.50 5.86 -13.99
N LYS A 205 -1.80 7.11 -14.34
CA LYS A 205 -0.88 8.23 -14.17
C LYS A 205 -1.17 8.94 -12.84
N PRO A 206 -0.20 9.06 -11.93
CA PRO A 206 -0.36 9.88 -10.74
C PRO A 206 -0.46 11.37 -11.08
N GLU A 207 -1.29 12.09 -10.35
CA GLU A 207 -1.59 13.51 -10.60
C GLU A 207 -1.07 14.46 -9.51
N TYR A 208 -0.81 13.95 -8.30
CA TYR A 208 -0.48 14.77 -7.13
C TYR A 208 0.96 14.57 -6.67
N ASP A 209 1.60 15.66 -6.26
CA ASP A 209 2.95 15.71 -5.66
C ASP A 209 4.11 15.16 -6.53
N CYS A 210 3.89 14.96 -7.84
CA CYS A 210 4.92 14.47 -8.76
C CYS A 210 6.08 15.43 -8.97
N ASP A 211 5.84 16.74 -8.89
CA ASP A 211 6.90 17.75 -9.01
C ASP A 211 7.77 17.83 -7.74
N LEU A 212 7.24 17.42 -6.58
CA LEU A 212 8.00 17.40 -5.33
C LEU A 212 9.05 16.29 -5.29
N GLN A 213 8.86 15.22 -6.07
CA GLN A 213 9.87 14.17 -6.26
C GLN A 213 11.08 14.65 -7.08
N MET A 214 10.92 15.64 -7.96
CA MET A 214 12.02 16.21 -8.76
C MET A 214 12.98 17.07 -7.92
N VAL A 215 12.49 17.69 -6.83
CA VAL A 215 13.30 18.55 -5.94
C VAL A 215 14.04 17.72 -4.88
N ARG A 216 13.46 16.59 -4.46
CA ARG A 216 14.16 15.58 -3.63
C ARG A 216 14.94 14.64 -4.54
N GLY A 217 16.01 15.13 -5.17
CA GLY A 217 16.88 14.44 -6.14
C GLY A 217 17.63 13.19 -5.65
N GLY A 218 16.94 12.30 -4.94
CA GLY A 218 17.21 10.88 -4.83
C GLY A 218 15.85 10.22 -4.95
N LYS A 219 15.70 9.27 -5.88
CA LYS A 219 14.49 8.47 -6.04
C LYS A 219 13.94 8.13 -4.64
N PRO A 220 12.66 8.41 -4.31
CA PRO A 220 12.01 7.69 -3.24
C PRO A 220 11.91 6.27 -3.78
N ASP A 221 12.97 5.52 -3.54
CA ASP A 221 13.06 4.13 -3.86
C ASP A 221 12.06 3.51 -2.90
N LEU A 222 10.81 3.34 -3.34
CA LEU A 222 9.82 2.53 -2.63
C LEU A 222 10.37 1.09 -2.47
N LEU A 223 11.27 0.73 -3.37
CA LEU A 223 12.26 -0.32 -3.26
C LEU A 223 13.03 -0.25 -1.93
N ARG A 224 13.42 0.88 -1.34
CA ARG A 224 14.13 0.99 -0.06
C ARG A 224 13.31 0.61 1.18
N GLN A 225 11.98 0.68 1.14
CA GLN A 225 11.15 0.12 2.23
C GLN A 225 11.18 -1.43 2.27
N LEU A 226 11.64 -2.10 1.20
CA LEU A 226 11.82 -3.57 1.13
C LEU A 226 13.25 -4.02 0.71
N MET A 227 14.11 -3.14 0.18
CA MET A 227 15.49 -3.43 -0.29
C MET A 227 16.51 -3.43 0.85
N ILE A 228 16.16 -2.93 2.05
CA ILE A 228 17.05 -3.00 3.22
C ILE A 228 17.27 -4.46 3.69
N LEU A 229 16.55 -5.42 3.11
CA LEU A 229 16.79 -6.86 3.26
C LEU A 229 18.06 -7.35 2.55
N LYS A 230 18.60 -6.58 1.59
CA LYS A 230 19.78 -6.99 0.82
C LYS A 230 21.12 -6.53 1.39
N GLU A 231 21.14 -5.50 2.25
CA GLU A 231 22.40 -4.92 2.77
C GLU A 231 22.76 -5.35 4.21
N ALA A 232 21.97 -6.19 4.87
CA ALA A 232 22.35 -6.82 6.15
C ALA A 232 23.41 -7.94 6.00
N ARG A 233 24.20 -7.93 4.93
CA ARG A 233 25.31 -8.86 4.69
C ARG A 233 26.57 -8.12 4.27
N THR A 234 27.17 -7.43 5.25
CA THR A 234 28.62 -7.53 5.52
C THR A 234 28.90 -7.31 6.99
#